data_AF-A0A151XA40-F1
#
_entry.id   AF-A0A151XA40-F1
#
_cell.length_a   1.000
_cell.length_b   1.000
_cell.length_c   1.000
_cell.angle_alpha   90.00
_cell.angle_beta   90.00
_cell.angle_gamma   90.00
#
_symmetry.space_group_name_H-M   'P 1'
#
loop_
_entity.id
_entity.type
_entity.pdbx_description
1 polymer ?
#
loop_
_entity_poly.entity_id
_entity_poly.type
_entity_poly.pdbx_seq_one_letter_code
_entity_poly.pdbx_strand_id
1 'polypeptide(L)' 'MDALRTAIYGHEFEWNNIKVLDVERNYNKRLMSEMLHINCQPNGLNMQTDTKALNHAYIEILNKL' A
#
# COMPACT_ATOMS: atom_id res chain seq x y z
N MET A 1 -15.92 25.72 0.42
CA MET A 1 -14.74 24.90 0.08
C MET A 1 -14.10 24.55 1.43
N ASP A 2 -14.15 23.35 2.00
CA ASP A 2 -14.29 22.00 1.47
C ASP A 2 -14.91 21.06 2.51
N ALA A 3 -16.24 20.87 2.48
CA ALA A 3 -16.92 19.92 3.37
C ALA A 3 -18.09 19.20 2.68
N LEU A 4 -18.06 19.06 1.36
CA LEU A 4 -19.23 18.62 0.58
C LEU A 4 -18.99 17.42 -0.35
N ARG A 5 -18.13 16.49 0.07
CA ARG A 5 -18.05 15.10 -0.43
C ARG A 5 -17.34 14.29 0.66
N THR A 6 -18.02 13.58 1.54
CA THR A 6 -18.25 12.10 1.48
C THR A 6 -18.83 11.76 2.87
N ALA A 7 -20.03 11.22 3.07
CA ALA A 7 -20.33 9.79 2.92
C ALA A 7 -21.86 9.57 2.89
N ILE A 8 -22.32 8.76 1.93
CA ILE A 8 -23.74 8.46 1.68
C ILE A 8 -24.34 7.51 2.76
N TYR A 9 -23.59 7.13 3.80
CA TYR A 9 -24.03 6.20 4.84
C TYR A 9 -23.74 6.64 6.29
N GLY A 10 -23.25 7.86 6.53
CA GLY A 10 -23.05 8.39 7.90
C GLY A 10 -22.03 7.64 8.77
N HIS A 11 -21.28 6.70 8.20
CA HIS A 11 -20.17 6.06 8.89
C HIS A 11 -18.91 6.91 8.71
N GLU A 12 -18.51 7.59 9.78
CA GLU A 12 -17.24 8.28 9.88
C GLU A 12 -16.24 7.43 10.67
N PHE A 13 -14.96 7.50 10.30
CA PHE A 13 -13.90 6.85 11.05
C PHE A 13 -13.64 7.61 12.36
N GLU A 14 -13.60 6.88 13.49
CA GLU A 14 -13.26 7.44 14.80
C GLU A 14 -11.73 7.62 14.94
N TRP A 15 -11.18 8.65 14.30
CA TRP A 15 -9.74 8.92 14.31
C TRP A 15 -9.16 9.27 15.68
N ASN A 16 -9.99 9.76 16.60
CA ASN A 16 -9.57 10.19 17.94
C ASN A 16 -9.36 9.03 18.93
N ASN A 17 -9.83 7.82 18.59
CA ASN A 17 -9.82 6.65 19.47
C ASN A 17 -9.15 5.44 18.79
N ILE A 18 -8.07 5.70 18.05
CA ILE A 18 -7.32 4.62 17.41
C ILE A 18 -6.54 3.79 18.43
N LYS A 19 -6.59 2.47 18.28
CA LYS A 19 -5.77 1.53 19.04
C LYS A 19 -4.71 0.91 18.14
N VAL A 20 -3.45 1.03 18.52
CA VAL A 20 -2.36 0.30 17.86
C VAL A 20 -2.50 -1.18 18.23
N LEU A 21 -2.82 -2.02 17.25
CA LEU A 21 -2.99 -3.47 17.44
C LEU A 21 -1.70 -4.27 17.25
N ASP A 22 -0.77 -3.74 16.46
CA ASP A 22 0.50 -4.38 16.14
C ASP A 22 1.61 -3.33 15.98
N VAL A 23 2.83 -3.70 16.38
CA VAL A 23 4.03 -2.86 16.26
C VAL A 23 5.16 -3.74 15.72
N GLU A 24 5.47 -3.56 14.44
CA GLU A 24 6.57 -4.25 13.78
C GLU A 24 7.88 -3.48 13.98
N ARG A 25 8.87 -4.13 14.61
CA ARG A 25 10.21 -3.55 14.83
C ARG A 25 11.01 -3.40 13.53
N ASN A 26 10.73 -4.24 12.54
CA ASN A 26 11.36 -4.27 11.23
C ASN A 26 10.48 -3.62 10.15
N TYR A 27 9.82 -2.51 10.47
CA TYR A 27 8.86 -1.84 9.60
C TYR A 27 9.37 -1.67 8.15
N ASN A 28 10.61 -1.20 7.99
CA ASN A 28 11.21 -1.01 6.66
C ASN A 28 11.37 -2.31 5.88
N LYS A 29 11.74 -3.41 6.55
CA LYS A 29 11.85 -4.72 5.88
C LYS A 29 10.49 -5.23 5.45
N ARG A 30 9.46 -5.05 6.29
CA ARG A 30 8.08 -5.40 5.95
C ARG A 30 7.60 -4.61 4.73
N LEU A 31 7.78 -3.29 4.73
CA LEU A 31 7.42 -2.44 3.59
C LEU A 31 8.10 -2.88 2.30
N MET A 32 9.42 -3.13 2.34
CA MET A 32 10.13 -3.62 1.15
C MET A 32 9.58 -4.97 0.70
N SER A 33 9.37 -5.92 1.62
CA SER A 33 8.82 -7.23 1.29
C SER A 33 7.42 -7.15 0.69
N GLU A 34 6.57 -6.27 1.21
CA GLU A 34 5.21 -6.04 0.74
C GLU A 34 5.21 -5.44 -0.67
N MET A 35 6.05 -4.42 -0.91
CA MET A 35 6.21 -3.82 -2.24
C MET A 35 6.74 -4.82 -3.27
N LEU A 36 7.72 -5.65 -2.89
CA LEU A 36 8.25 -6.72 -3.75
C LEU A 36 7.14 -7.73 -4.08
N HIS A 37 6.41 -8.19 -3.08
CA HIS A 37 5.33 -9.14 -3.25
C HIS A 37 4.24 -8.61 -4.19
N ILE A 38 3.79 -7.37 -3.98
CA ILE A 38 2.79 -6.73 -4.82
C ILE A 38 3.28 -6.61 -6.28
N ASN A 39 4.51 -6.13 -6.50
CA ASN A 39 5.08 -5.98 -7.84
C ASN A 39 5.15 -7.30 -8.62
N CYS A 40 5.32 -8.43 -7.94
CA CYS A 40 5.36 -9.74 -8.58
C CYS A 40 3.97 -10.34 -8.87
N GLN A 41 2.85 -9.66 -8.54
CA GLN A 41 1.50 -10.15 -8.80
C GLN A 41 0.97 -9.63 -10.15
N PRO A 42 0.93 -10.44 -11.23
CA PRO A 42 0.53 -9.97 -12.56
C PRO A 42 -0.96 -9.58 -12.64
N ASN A 43 -1.80 -10.23 -11.82
CA ASN A 43 -3.24 -9.99 -11.71
C ASN A 43 -3.62 -9.57 -10.28
N GLY A 44 -2.75 -8.78 -9.62
CA GLY A 44 -2.95 -8.33 -8.26
C GLY A 44 -4.18 -7.43 -8.12
N LEU A 45 -4.86 -7.50 -6.98
CA LEU A 45 -5.97 -6.60 -6.64
C LEU A 45 -5.50 -5.15 -6.38
N ASN A 46 -4.25 -5.00 -5.96
CA ASN A 46 -3.68 -3.70 -5.63
C ASN A 46 -3.34 -2.90 -6.89
N MET A 47 -3.75 -1.63 -6.92
CA MET A 47 -3.38 -0.69 -7.96
C MET A 47 -1.90 -0.30 -7.80
N GLN A 48 -1.07 -0.64 -8.78
CA GLN A 48 0.40 -0.49 -8.69
C GLN A 48 0.92 0.77 -9.38
N THR A 49 0.15 1.86 -9.39
CA THR A 49 0.58 3.08 -10.10
C THR A 49 1.87 3.67 -9.56
N ASP A 50 2.12 3.48 -8.26
CA ASP A 50 3.30 4.03 -7.57
C ASP A 50 4.58 3.28 -7.94
N THR A 51 4.48 2.09 -8.54
CA THR A 51 5.63 1.29 -8.96
C THR A 51 6.05 1.58 -10.40
N LYS A 52 5.28 2.39 -11.15
CA LYS A 52 5.59 2.76 -12.54
C LYS A 52 6.89 3.52 -12.71
N ALA A 53 7.33 4.25 -11.68
CA ALA A 53 8.60 4.98 -11.67
C ALA A 53 9.80 4.09 -11.30
N LEU A 54 9.56 2.82 -10.94
CA LEU A 54 10.64 1.88 -10.63
C LEU A 54 11.48 1.63 -11.89
N ASN A 55 12.79 1.73 -11.75
CA ASN A 55 13.70 1.52 -12.87
C ASN A 55 13.57 0.08 -13.41
N HIS A 56 13.49 -0.05 -14.73
CA HIS A 56 13.31 -1.32 -15.44
C HIS A 56 14.34 -2.39 -15.03
N ALA A 57 15.58 -2.00 -14.70
CA ALA A 57 16.60 -2.94 -14.24
C ALA A 57 16.18 -3.71 -12.98
N TYR A 58 15.43 -3.09 -12.07
CA TYR A 58 14.87 -3.79 -10.90
C TYR A 58 13.73 -4.74 -11.31
N ILE A 59 12.88 -4.32 -12.25
CA ILE A 59 11.79 -5.17 -12.76
C ILE A 59 12.37 -6.46 -13.38
N GLU A 60 13.45 -6.36 -14.15
CA GLU A 60 14.13 -7.52 -14.74
C GLU A 60 14.71 -8.47 -13.70
N ILE A 61 15.20 -7.96 -12.57
CA ILE A 61 15.69 -8.80 -11.48
C ILE A 61 14.52 -9.53 -10.81
N LEU A 62 13.41 -8.82 -10.57
CA LEU A 62 12.23 -9.39 -9.91
C LEU A 62 11.56 -10.47 -10.77
N ASN A 63 11.49 -10.29 -12.08
CA ASN A 63 10.94 -11.27 -13.00
C ASN A 63 11.78 -12.57 -13.11
N LYS A 64 12.99 -12.58 -12.56
CA LYS A 64 13.89 -13.76 -12.53
C LYS A 64 13.81 -14.55 -11.23
N LEU A 65 13.10 -14.04 -10.22
CA LEU A 65 12.82 -14.77 -8.97
C LEU A 65 11.73 -15.82 -9.21
#